data_AF-A0A439V7F0-F1
#
_entry.id   AF-A0A439V7F0-F1
#
_cell.length_a   1.000
_cell.length_b   1.000
_cell.length_c   1.000
_cell.angle_alpha   90.00
_cell.angle_beta   90.00
_cell.angle_gamma   90.00
#
_symmetry.space_group_name_H-M   'P 1'
#
loop_
_entity.id
_entity.type
_entity.pdbx_description
1 polymer ?
#
loop_
_entity_poly.entity_id
_entity_poly.type
_entity_poly.pdbx_seq_one_letter_code
_entity_poly.pdbx_strand_id
1 'polypeptide(L)'
;MATVTNAKGVPLPYSGSSVRWYSATNSGPALYGSIYNDSLYGDGSVSVTMYGGKGDDIYYLYSLKNKAVELPNEGIDTISTWVSYRLPENFENLTVTGDKQYAFGNALNNIIIGGSGQQTLDGLKGDDVLKGGSGADIFVVNPGNGSDLILDFGADDTVRVGGYGFTSFDQVHANMVQSGSNVRLNLSPTEFLVFANKTIDQFSANQFDLALDRSHLTLTFSDEFNTLNLHSGSSGTWDTNFWWGAPNGSSLTTNGELQWYVDASYAPTSSVNPFSVQDGVLTITAARAPDAIKPYINNYDYTSGLLTTYHSFAQTYGYFEIRADMPEKQGAWPAFWLLPADGSWPPELDAVEMVGQDPNKLTLTSHSNATGSHTKVTSTVYAADTEGFHKYGVLWTPSELVWYFDDVEVARAPTPADMHKPMYMLVDQAVGGMAGAPADGLTTPSEMHIDYVHAYALNDWFI
;
A
#
# COMPACT_ATOMS: atom_id res chain seq x y z
N MET A 1 -21.20 -32.03 -1.05
CA MET A 1 -20.23 -30.92 -1.06
C MET A 1 -20.23 -30.30 0.33
N ALA A 2 -19.07 -30.15 0.95
CA ALA A 2 -18.97 -29.46 2.24
C ALA A 2 -19.20 -27.97 2.03
N THR A 3 -19.82 -27.28 2.99
CA THR A 3 -20.11 -25.84 2.90
C THR A 3 -19.80 -25.16 4.23
N VAL A 4 -19.58 -23.84 4.16
CA VAL A 4 -19.56 -22.93 5.30
C VAL A 4 -20.60 -21.83 5.03
N THR A 5 -21.31 -21.37 6.06
CA THR A 5 -22.34 -20.35 5.89
C THR A 5 -21.74 -18.97 6.13
N ASN A 6 -21.93 -18.03 5.20
CA ASN A 6 -21.43 -16.66 5.34
C ASN A 6 -22.28 -15.81 6.31
N ALA A 7 -21.92 -14.53 6.46
CA ALA A 7 -22.57 -13.60 7.38
C ALA A 7 -24.08 -13.40 7.12
N LYS A 8 -24.53 -13.60 5.87
CA LYS A 8 -25.95 -13.47 5.47
C LYS A 8 -26.72 -14.79 5.50
N GLY A 9 -26.12 -15.88 5.96
CA GLY A 9 -26.80 -17.17 6.02
C GLY A 9 -26.75 -17.95 4.71
N VAL A 10 -25.92 -17.55 3.74
CA VAL A 10 -25.76 -18.22 2.44
C VAL A 10 -24.64 -19.26 2.54
N PRO A 11 -24.89 -20.54 2.19
CA PRO A 11 -23.84 -21.55 2.13
C PRO A 11 -22.87 -21.31 0.97
N LEU A 12 -21.58 -21.22 1.27
CA LEU A 12 -20.48 -21.22 0.32
C LEU A 12 -19.84 -22.61 0.26
N PRO A 13 -19.69 -23.20 -0.94
CA PRO A 13 -19.11 -24.53 -1.12
C PRO A 13 -17.57 -24.52 -1.11
N TYR A 14 -17.00 -25.56 -0.50
CA TYR A 14 -15.61 -25.93 -0.76
C TYR A 14 -15.51 -26.76 -2.04
N SER A 15 -14.39 -26.66 -2.75
CA SER A 15 -14.06 -27.54 -3.88
C SER A 15 -14.19 -29.02 -3.50
N GLY A 16 -14.78 -29.82 -4.38
CA GLY A 16 -14.85 -31.27 -4.21
C GLY A 16 -13.48 -31.94 -4.27
N SER A 17 -13.37 -33.14 -3.71
CA SER A 17 -12.09 -33.86 -3.66
C SER A 17 -11.58 -34.22 -5.06
N SER A 18 -10.30 -33.90 -5.31
CA SER A 18 -9.63 -34.23 -6.56
C SER A 18 -9.57 -35.74 -6.80
N VAL A 19 -9.81 -36.14 -8.04
CA VAL A 19 -9.72 -37.52 -8.54
C VAL A 19 -8.59 -37.71 -9.55
N ARG A 20 -7.91 -36.63 -9.96
CA ARG A 20 -6.69 -36.67 -10.80
C ARG A 20 -5.69 -35.61 -10.36
N TRP A 21 -4.43 -35.79 -10.78
CA TRP A 21 -3.31 -34.94 -10.41
C TRP A 21 -2.41 -34.69 -11.62
N TYR A 22 -2.07 -33.44 -11.86
CA TYR A 22 -1.31 -32.97 -13.01
C TYR A 22 -0.14 -32.12 -12.55
N SER A 23 1.06 -32.41 -13.08
CA SER A 23 2.25 -31.57 -12.86
C SER A 23 2.53 -30.72 -14.09
N ALA A 24 2.85 -29.45 -13.87
CA ALA A 24 3.27 -28.54 -14.91
C ALA A 24 4.72 -28.79 -15.38
N THR A 25 5.51 -29.60 -14.68
CA THR A 25 6.86 -29.96 -15.12
C THR A 25 6.80 -30.60 -16.52
N ASN A 26 7.48 -29.99 -17.50
CA ASN A 26 7.46 -30.39 -18.92
C ASN A 26 6.10 -30.24 -19.65
N SER A 27 5.13 -29.54 -19.09
CA SER A 27 3.84 -29.25 -19.75
C SER A 27 3.95 -28.22 -20.88
N GLY A 28 5.05 -27.46 -20.92
CA GLY A 28 5.17 -26.28 -21.78
C GLY A 28 4.54 -25.06 -21.11
N PRO A 29 4.09 -24.06 -21.88
CA PRO A 29 3.55 -22.80 -21.31
C PRO A 29 2.14 -22.94 -20.73
N ALA A 30 1.43 -24.04 -21.01
CA ALA A 30 0.06 -24.28 -20.56
C ALA A 30 -0.13 -25.71 -20.07
N LEU A 31 -0.89 -25.87 -19.00
CA LEU A 31 -1.31 -27.16 -18.45
C LEU A 31 -2.84 -27.21 -18.44
N TYR A 32 -3.41 -28.25 -19.04
CA TYR A 32 -4.85 -28.48 -19.07
C TYR A 32 -5.18 -29.71 -18.22
N GLY A 33 -6.13 -29.54 -17.30
CA GLY A 33 -6.80 -30.60 -16.58
C GLY A 33 -7.84 -31.29 -17.45
N SER A 34 -8.93 -31.69 -16.84
CA SER A 34 -9.96 -32.54 -17.42
C SER A 34 -11.36 -32.03 -17.10
N ILE A 35 -12.37 -32.90 -17.19
CA ILE A 35 -13.76 -32.55 -16.85
C ILE A 35 -14.15 -32.99 -15.43
N TYR A 36 -13.16 -33.45 -14.66
CA TYR A 36 -13.31 -33.97 -13.32
C TYR A 36 -12.49 -33.11 -12.38
N ASN A 37 -12.75 -33.24 -11.08
CA ASN A 37 -11.99 -32.54 -10.04
C ASN A 37 -10.51 -32.94 -10.09
N ASP A 38 -9.66 -31.97 -10.32
CA ASP A 38 -8.24 -32.15 -10.59
C ASP A 38 -7.39 -31.34 -9.60
N SER A 39 -6.18 -31.82 -9.32
CA SER A 39 -5.14 -31.02 -8.68
C SER A 39 -4.06 -30.68 -9.69
N LEU A 40 -3.81 -29.39 -9.92
CA LEU A 40 -2.81 -28.90 -10.88
C LEU A 40 -1.66 -28.25 -10.12
N TYR A 41 -0.42 -28.71 -10.36
CA TYR A 41 0.76 -28.25 -9.63
C TYR A 41 1.73 -27.48 -10.53
N GLY A 42 1.97 -26.21 -10.21
CA GLY A 42 3.02 -25.37 -10.77
C GLY A 42 4.14 -25.19 -9.77
N ASP A 43 5.27 -25.84 -10.01
CA ASP A 43 6.47 -25.61 -9.20
C ASP A 43 7.19 -24.31 -9.61
N GLY A 44 8.11 -23.85 -8.77
CA GLY A 44 8.84 -22.59 -9.00
C GLY A 44 9.84 -22.61 -10.17
N SER A 45 10.11 -23.77 -10.77
CA SER A 45 11.03 -23.91 -11.91
C SER A 45 10.34 -23.68 -13.25
N VAL A 46 9.00 -23.72 -13.29
CA VAL A 46 8.20 -23.55 -14.51
C VAL A 46 7.46 -22.21 -14.53
N SER A 47 7.23 -21.71 -15.74
CA SER A 47 6.26 -20.63 -15.99
C SER A 47 5.11 -21.25 -16.78
N VAL A 48 3.91 -21.27 -16.20
CA VAL A 48 2.78 -22.04 -16.74
C VAL A 48 1.47 -21.31 -16.47
N THR A 49 0.52 -21.43 -17.40
CA THR A 49 -0.88 -21.09 -17.18
C THR A 49 -1.69 -22.38 -17.07
N MET A 50 -2.42 -22.56 -15.98
CA MET A 50 -3.20 -23.76 -15.68
C MET A 50 -4.69 -23.52 -15.95
N TYR A 51 -5.33 -24.52 -16.56
CA TYR A 51 -6.76 -24.58 -16.84
C TYR A 51 -7.29 -25.90 -16.30
N GLY A 52 -8.14 -25.90 -15.29
CA GLY A 52 -8.64 -27.10 -14.63
C GLY A 52 -9.74 -27.79 -15.43
N GLY A 53 -10.70 -27.02 -15.94
CA GLY A 53 -11.81 -27.51 -16.74
C GLY A 53 -13.10 -27.53 -15.91
N LYS A 54 -14.03 -28.46 -16.18
CA LYS A 54 -15.39 -28.43 -15.61
C LYS A 54 -15.54 -29.05 -14.20
N GLY A 55 -14.45 -29.45 -13.58
CA GLY A 55 -14.45 -30.07 -12.26
C GLY A 55 -14.32 -29.01 -11.18
N ASP A 56 -14.48 -29.41 -9.92
CA ASP A 56 -14.01 -28.58 -8.81
C ASP A 56 -12.49 -28.80 -8.69
N ASP A 57 -11.67 -27.87 -9.18
CA ASP A 57 -10.23 -28.07 -9.27
C ASP A 57 -9.45 -27.31 -8.17
N ILE A 58 -8.24 -27.79 -7.90
CA ILE A 58 -7.31 -27.17 -6.95
C ILE A 58 -6.01 -26.84 -7.67
N TYR A 59 -5.70 -25.55 -7.74
CA TYR A 59 -4.52 -25.01 -8.40
C TYR A 59 -3.47 -24.67 -7.35
N TYR A 60 -2.35 -25.41 -7.37
CA TYR A 60 -1.21 -25.17 -6.50
C TYR A 60 -0.19 -24.29 -7.21
N LEU A 61 -0.14 -23.01 -6.84
CA LEU A 61 0.75 -22.01 -7.43
C LEU A 61 1.94 -21.76 -6.50
N TYR A 62 3.09 -22.40 -6.76
CA TYR A 62 4.27 -22.24 -5.89
C TYR A 62 5.20 -21.11 -6.33
N SER A 63 4.80 -20.27 -7.29
CA SER A 63 5.56 -19.12 -7.77
C SER A 63 4.64 -18.13 -8.49
N LEU A 64 4.96 -16.83 -8.41
CA LEU A 64 4.28 -15.76 -9.15
C LEU A 64 4.40 -15.93 -10.69
N LYS A 65 5.26 -16.83 -11.17
CA LYS A 65 5.36 -17.22 -12.58
C LYS A 65 4.23 -18.17 -13.02
N ASN A 66 3.46 -18.70 -12.08
CA ASN A 66 2.36 -19.62 -12.35
C ASN A 66 1.05 -18.85 -12.28
N LYS A 67 0.16 -19.11 -13.24
CA LYS A 67 -1.15 -18.48 -13.34
C LYS A 67 -2.23 -19.55 -13.43
N ALA A 68 -3.41 -19.25 -12.90
CA ALA A 68 -4.61 -20.06 -13.06
C ALA A 68 -5.65 -19.26 -13.84
N VAL A 69 -6.42 -19.94 -14.68
CA VAL A 69 -7.52 -19.36 -15.46
C VAL A 69 -8.72 -20.27 -15.35
N GLU A 70 -9.86 -19.69 -15.04
CA GLU A 70 -11.15 -20.37 -14.92
C GLU A 70 -12.21 -19.62 -15.74
N LEU A 71 -13.04 -20.38 -16.46
CA LEU A 71 -14.16 -19.80 -17.20
C LEU A 71 -15.45 -19.82 -16.38
N PRO A 72 -16.44 -18.99 -16.72
CA PRO A 72 -17.70 -18.97 -15.99
C PRO A 72 -18.43 -20.32 -15.98
N ASN A 73 -18.91 -20.74 -14.82
CA ASN A 73 -19.66 -21.99 -14.59
C ASN A 73 -18.83 -23.28 -14.80
N GLU A 74 -17.54 -23.24 -14.48
CA GLU A 74 -16.66 -24.40 -14.61
C GLU A 74 -16.48 -25.22 -13.33
N GLY A 75 -16.92 -24.78 -12.16
CA GLY A 75 -16.83 -25.61 -10.98
C GLY A 75 -16.99 -24.80 -9.72
N ILE A 76 -16.49 -25.34 -8.62
CA ILE A 76 -16.11 -24.58 -7.42
C ILE A 76 -14.62 -24.79 -7.21
N ASP A 77 -13.83 -23.77 -7.41
CA ASP A 77 -12.39 -23.93 -7.60
C ASP A 77 -11.57 -23.25 -6.51
N THR A 78 -10.42 -23.84 -6.20
CA THR A 78 -9.52 -23.34 -5.16
C THR A 78 -8.15 -23.03 -5.72
N ILE A 79 -7.65 -21.82 -5.45
CA ILE A 79 -6.23 -21.52 -5.57
C ILE A 79 -5.56 -21.71 -4.22
N SER A 80 -4.51 -22.53 -4.16
CA SER A 80 -3.66 -22.73 -3.00
C SER A 80 -2.24 -22.27 -3.31
N THR A 81 -1.71 -21.38 -2.47
CA THR A 81 -0.37 -20.81 -2.64
C THR A 81 0.27 -20.48 -1.29
N TRP A 82 1.54 -20.10 -1.33
CA TRP A 82 2.34 -19.67 -0.19
C TRP A 82 2.90 -18.26 -0.38
N VAL A 83 2.58 -17.62 -1.51
CA VAL A 83 2.91 -16.22 -1.77
C VAL A 83 1.63 -15.39 -1.80
N SER A 84 1.77 -14.08 -1.67
CA SER A 84 0.63 -13.17 -1.76
C SER A 84 -0.14 -13.35 -3.06
N TYR A 85 -1.46 -13.27 -2.99
CA TYR A 85 -2.31 -13.57 -4.13
C TYR A 85 -3.63 -12.82 -4.11
N ARG A 86 -4.05 -12.39 -5.30
CA ARG A 86 -5.38 -11.84 -5.57
C ARG A 86 -6.11 -12.83 -6.48
N LEU A 87 -7.29 -13.23 -6.06
CA LEU A 87 -8.09 -14.21 -6.76
C LEU A 87 -8.53 -13.64 -8.13
N PRO A 88 -8.29 -14.34 -9.25
CA PRO A 88 -8.85 -13.95 -10.56
C PRO A 88 -10.37 -14.09 -10.55
N GLU A 89 -11.03 -13.57 -11.59
CA GLU A 89 -12.46 -13.80 -11.80
C GLU A 89 -12.79 -15.30 -11.87
N ASN A 90 -14.04 -15.62 -11.53
CA ASN A 90 -14.65 -16.96 -11.55
C ASN A 90 -14.20 -17.94 -10.45
N PHE A 91 -13.06 -17.72 -9.79
CA PHE A 91 -12.66 -18.58 -8.67
C PHE A 91 -13.46 -18.29 -7.39
N GLU A 92 -13.79 -19.33 -6.62
CA GLU A 92 -14.51 -19.19 -5.36
C GLU A 92 -13.62 -19.21 -4.12
N ASN A 93 -12.50 -19.94 -4.13
CA ASN A 93 -11.76 -20.22 -2.91
C ASN A 93 -10.26 -19.87 -3.02
N LEU A 94 -9.72 -19.27 -1.96
CA LEU A 94 -8.30 -18.93 -1.84
C LEU A 94 -7.70 -19.50 -0.55
N THR A 95 -6.52 -20.09 -0.65
CA THR A 95 -5.69 -20.44 0.51
C THR A 95 -4.28 -19.89 0.33
N VAL A 96 -3.82 -19.06 1.25
CA VAL A 96 -2.46 -18.47 1.28
C VAL A 96 -1.77 -18.84 2.59
N THR A 97 -0.66 -19.58 2.51
CA THR A 97 -0.02 -20.15 3.71
C THR A 97 1.32 -19.52 4.11
N GLY A 98 1.87 -18.62 3.30
CA GLY A 98 3.11 -17.93 3.61
C GLY A 98 2.96 -16.90 4.73
N ASP A 99 4.05 -16.64 5.45
CA ASP A 99 4.10 -15.56 6.44
C ASP A 99 4.18 -14.19 5.75
N LYS A 100 3.49 -13.20 6.34
CA LYS A 100 3.40 -11.81 5.86
C LYS A 100 2.93 -11.71 4.41
N GLN A 101 1.86 -12.43 4.09
CA GLN A 101 1.26 -12.44 2.75
C GLN A 101 -0.13 -11.86 2.77
N TYR A 102 -0.56 -11.28 1.64
CA TYR A 102 -1.96 -10.92 1.45
C TYR A 102 -2.74 -12.03 0.73
N ALA A 103 -4.03 -12.12 1.04
CA ALA A 103 -4.99 -13.02 0.41
C ALA A 103 -6.23 -12.20 0.04
N PHE A 104 -6.31 -11.77 -1.21
CA PHE A 104 -7.40 -10.94 -1.72
C PHE A 104 -8.38 -11.77 -2.55
N GLY A 105 -9.68 -11.58 -2.31
CA GLY A 105 -10.77 -12.21 -3.05
C GLY A 105 -11.00 -11.60 -4.43
N ASN A 106 -12.23 -11.71 -4.91
CA ASN A 106 -12.69 -11.14 -6.18
C ASN A 106 -14.06 -10.46 -6.03
N ALA A 107 -14.98 -10.66 -6.98
CA ALA A 107 -16.33 -10.08 -6.92
C ALA A 107 -17.43 -11.07 -6.50
N LEU A 108 -17.03 -12.32 -6.22
CA LEU A 108 -17.90 -13.41 -5.77
C LEU A 108 -17.82 -13.54 -4.25
N ASN A 109 -18.74 -14.33 -3.68
CA ASN A 109 -18.61 -14.73 -2.29
C ASN A 109 -17.51 -15.80 -2.17
N ASN A 110 -16.38 -15.44 -1.59
CA ASN A 110 -15.20 -16.26 -1.47
C ASN A 110 -15.07 -16.94 -0.10
N ILE A 111 -14.39 -18.10 -0.08
CA ILE A 111 -13.80 -18.65 1.13
C ILE A 111 -12.29 -18.38 1.07
N ILE A 112 -11.79 -17.54 1.98
CA ILE A 112 -10.38 -17.15 2.04
C ILE A 112 -9.77 -17.65 3.34
N ILE A 113 -8.70 -18.44 3.22
CA ILE A 113 -8.04 -19.11 4.34
C ILE A 113 -6.55 -18.73 4.37
N GLY A 114 -6.11 -18.21 5.50
CA GLY A 114 -4.72 -17.97 5.84
C GLY A 114 -4.01 -19.21 6.42
N GLY A 115 -2.76 -19.02 6.80
CA GLY A 115 -1.84 -20.05 7.26
C GLY A 115 -1.51 -19.94 8.74
N SER A 116 -0.23 -20.14 9.06
CA SER A 116 0.28 -20.05 10.44
C SER A 116 1.14 -18.81 10.71
N GLY A 117 1.39 -18.01 9.66
CA GLY A 117 2.04 -16.70 9.78
C GLY A 117 1.00 -15.58 9.74
N GLN A 118 1.42 -14.33 9.78
CA GLN A 118 0.49 -13.21 9.60
C GLN A 118 -0.02 -13.14 8.15
N GLN A 119 -1.32 -13.03 7.96
CA GLN A 119 -1.94 -12.68 6.67
C GLN A 119 -2.71 -11.36 6.72
N THR A 120 -2.77 -10.67 5.58
CA THR A 120 -3.73 -9.60 5.32
C THR A 120 -4.83 -10.14 4.43
N LEU A 121 -6.05 -10.29 4.96
CA LEU A 121 -7.19 -10.85 4.25
C LEU A 121 -8.15 -9.73 3.85
N ASP A 122 -8.49 -9.65 2.57
CA ASP A 122 -9.54 -8.77 2.04
C ASP A 122 -10.45 -9.60 1.13
N GLY A 123 -11.72 -9.75 1.50
CA GLY A 123 -12.71 -10.43 0.67
C GLY A 123 -12.98 -9.71 -0.65
N LEU A 124 -12.73 -8.40 -0.69
CA LEU A 124 -13.20 -7.48 -1.72
C LEU A 124 -14.72 -7.49 -1.81
N LYS A 125 -15.33 -7.64 -3.00
CA LYS A 125 -16.78 -7.59 -3.12
C LYS A 125 -17.34 -9.00 -2.93
N GLY A 126 -18.35 -9.13 -2.09
CA GLY A 126 -18.96 -10.41 -1.81
C GLY A 126 -19.52 -10.42 -0.39
N ASP A 127 -20.14 -11.53 -0.02
CA ASP A 127 -20.40 -11.81 1.39
C ASP A 127 -19.51 -13.00 1.75
N ASP A 128 -18.29 -12.69 2.21
CA ASP A 128 -17.18 -13.63 2.24
C ASP A 128 -17.07 -14.38 3.56
N VAL A 129 -16.29 -15.47 3.53
CA VAL A 129 -15.89 -16.20 4.73
C VAL A 129 -14.38 -16.17 4.84
N LEU A 130 -13.89 -15.46 5.85
CA LEU A 130 -12.48 -15.22 6.10
C LEU A 130 -12.03 -16.06 7.31
N LYS A 131 -10.87 -16.68 7.18
CA LYS A 131 -10.22 -17.42 8.26
C LYS A 131 -8.74 -17.08 8.27
N GLY A 132 -8.26 -16.42 9.32
CA GLY A 132 -6.86 -16.03 9.44
C GLY A 132 -5.93 -17.23 9.66
N GLY A 133 -6.36 -18.15 10.53
CA GLY A 133 -5.55 -19.30 10.93
C GLY A 133 -4.83 -19.03 12.23
N SER A 134 -3.50 -19.08 12.22
CA SER A 134 -2.68 -18.68 13.37
C SER A 134 -1.76 -17.56 12.93
N GLY A 135 -1.44 -16.64 13.83
CA GLY A 135 -0.72 -15.43 13.47
C GLY A 135 -1.39 -14.24 14.12
N ALA A 136 -0.89 -13.05 13.82
CA ALA A 136 -1.56 -11.80 14.11
C ALA A 136 -2.12 -11.29 12.79
N ASP A 137 -3.33 -11.70 12.43
CA ASP A 137 -3.90 -11.49 11.11
C ASP A 137 -4.62 -10.14 11.01
N ILE A 138 -4.65 -9.59 9.79
CA ILE A 138 -5.30 -8.31 9.50
C ILE A 138 -6.47 -8.58 8.57
N PHE A 139 -7.70 -8.30 9.04
CA PHE A 139 -8.91 -8.40 8.22
C PHE A 139 -9.31 -7.01 7.71
N VAL A 140 -9.40 -6.84 6.40
CA VAL A 140 -9.72 -5.55 5.78
C VAL A 140 -11.20 -5.53 5.40
N VAL A 141 -11.91 -4.46 5.78
CA VAL A 141 -13.29 -4.19 5.36
C VAL A 141 -13.42 -2.77 4.86
N ASN A 142 -13.92 -2.60 3.63
CA ASN A 142 -14.16 -1.31 3.00
C ASN A 142 -15.63 -1.17 2.57
N PRO A 143 -16.15 0.06 2.36
CA PRO A 143 -17.51 0.25 1.87
C PRO A 143 -17.67 -0.35 0.47
N GLY A 144 -18.77 -1.08 0.25
CA GLY A 144 -19.03 -1.78 -1.00
C GLY A 144 -18.40 -3.17 -1.09
N ASN A 145 -17.63 -3.59 -0.07
CA ASN A 145 -17.14 -4.96 0.02
C ASN A 145 -18.27 -5.96 0.31
N GLY A 146 -19.35 -5.54 0.98
CA GLY A 146 -20.45 -6.44 1.37
C GLY A 146 -20.40 -6.81 2.85
N SER A 147 -20.73 -8.05 3.21
CA SER A 147 -20.86 -8.48 4.61
C SER A 147 -20.16 -9.80 4.88
N ASP A 148 -19.07 -9.73 5.61
CA ASP A 148 -18.16 -10.85 5.78
C ASP A 148 -18.29 -11.54 7.13
N LEU A 149 -17.87 -12.80 7.17
CA LEU A 149 -17.76 -13.61 8.37
C LEU A 149 -16.29 -13.94 8.63
N ILE A 150 -15.79 -13.55 9.79
CA ILE A 150 -14.49 -13.98 10.31
C ILE A 150 -14.71 -15.18 11.24
N LEU A 151 -14.09 -16.31 10.93
CA LEU A 151 -14.30 -17.57 11.62
C LEU A 151 -13.48 -17.73 12.91
N ASP A 152 -12.29 -17.13 12.99
CA ASP A 152 -11.29 -17.43 14.01
C ASP A 152 -10.53 -16.22 14.56
N PHE A 153 -11.18 -15.05 14.58
CA PHE A 153 -10.60 -13.81 15.08
C PHE A 153 -9.90 -14.00 16.44
N GLY A 154 -8.60 -13.80 16.51
CA GLY A 154 -7.74 -13.97 17.66
C GLY A 154 -7.71 -12.75 18.59
N ALA A 155 -6.84 -12.79 19.60
CA ALA A 155 -6.54 -11.63 20.44
C ALA A 155 -5.46 -10.72 19.82
N ASP A 156 -4.61 -11.30 18.97
CA ASP A 156 -3.53 -10.60 18.27
C ASP A 156 -3.95 -10.12 16.87
N ASP A 157 -5.16 -10.48 16.42
CA ASP A 157 -5.71 -10.06 15.13
C ASP A 157 -6.26 -8.64 15.21
N THR A 158 -6.20 -7.95 14.06
CA THR A 158 -6.81 -6.63 13.87
C THR A 158 -7.82 -6.63 12.74
N VAL A 159 -8.76 -5.68 12.80
CA VAL A 159 -9.63 -5.33 11.68
C VAL A 159 -9.29 -3.92 11.24
N ARG A 160 -8.93 -3.78 9.97
CA ARG A 160 -8.78 -2.49 9.31
C ARG A 160 -10.12 -2.07 8.74
N VAL A 161 -10.73 -1.05 9.36
CA VAL A 161 -12.09 -0.60 9.04
C VAL A 161 -12.03 0.66 8.20
N GLY A 162 -12.06 0.52 6.88
CA GLY A 162 -11.97 1.64 5.97
C GLY A 162 -13.30 2.31 5.69
N GLY A 163 -13.30 3.63 5.49
CA GLY A 163 -14.40 4.40 4.89
C GLY A 163 -15.77 4.42 5.62
N TYR A 164 -15.94 3.72 6.75
CA TYR A 164 -17.19 3.68 7.52
C TYR A 164 -17.33 4.81 8.56
N GLY A 165 -16.30 5.65 8.71
CA GLY A 165 -16.31 6.82 9.61
C GLY A 165 -16.04 6.52 11.08
N PHE A 166 -15.66 5.29 11.43
CA PHE A 166 -15.20 4.96 12.77
C PHE A 166 -13.81 5.54 13.02
N THR A 167 -13.71 6.39 14.04
CA THR A 167 -12.48 7.09 14.47
C THR A 167 -12.07 6.71 15.90
N SER A 168 -12.90 5.92 16.60
CA SER A 168 -12.59 5.42 17.95
C SER A 168 -13.23 4.06 18.24
N PHE A 169 -12.61 3.30 19.13
CA PHE A 169 -13.15 2.00 19.57
C PHE A 169 -14.51 2.13 20.23
N ASP A 170 -14.80 3.22 20.94
CA ASP A 170 -16.12 3.46 21.54
C ASP A 170 -17.24 3.48 20.48
N GLN A 171 -16.97 4.07 19.31
CA GLN A 171 -17.92 4.07 18.19
C GLN A 171 -18.09 2.65 17.62
N VAL A 172 -17.00 1.90 17.46
CA VAL A 172 -17.05 0.50 17.00
C VAL A 172 -17.87 -0.34 17.98
N HIS A 173 -17.52 -0.29 19.27
CA HIS A 173 -18.17 -1.04 20.34
C HIS A 173 -19.66 -0.69 20.44
N ALA A 174 -20.04 0.58 20.29
CA ALA A 174 -21.44 1.01 20.26
C ALA A 174 -22.24 0.42 19.08
N ASN A 175 -21.56 0.00 18.00
CA ASN A 175 -22.17 -0.61 16.81
C ASN A 175 -22.11 -2.15 16.81
N MET A 176 -21.54 -2.75 17.86
CA MET A 176 -21.55 -4.20 18.06
C MET A 176 -22.87 -4.70 18.65
N VAL A 177 -23.35 -5.82 18.12
CA VAL A 177 -24.57 -6.51 18.56
C VAL A 177 -24.26 -7.98 18.79
N GLN A 178 -24.57 -8.49 19.98
CA GLN A 178 -24.47 -9.92 20.28
C GLN A 178 -25.60 -10.67 19.52
N SER A 179 -25.23 -11.66 18.73
CA SER A 179 -26.14 -12.52 17.97
C SER A 179 -25.83 -13.99 18.23
N GLY A 180 -26.48 -14.57 19.25
CA GLY A 180 -26.15 -15.92 19.71
C GLY A 180 -24.71 -15.99 20.20
N SER A 181 -23.91 -16.93 19.66
CA SER A 181 -22.48 -17.07 19.95
C SER A 181 -21.58 -16.08 19.21
N ASN A 182 -22.13 -15.27 18.29
CA ASN A 182 -21.35 -14.41 17.41
C ASN A 182 -21.56 -12.93 17.77
N VAL A 183 -20.61 -12.08 17.40
CA VAL A 183 -20.77 -10.63 17.43
C VAL A 183 -20.93 -10.11 16.01
N ARG A 184 -21.92 -9.25 15.79
CA ARG A 184 -22.10 -8.51 14.55
C ARG A 184 -21.69 -7.06 14.78
N LEU A 185 -20.72 -6.57 14.04
CA LEU A 185 -20.39 -5.15 13.94
C LEU A 185 -21.17 -4.56 12.76
N ASN A 186 -22.10 -3.64 13.03
CA ASN A 186 -22.79 -2.91 11.97
C ASN A 186 -21.85 -1.84 11.40
N LEU A 187 -21.55 -1.92 10.12
CA LEU A 187 -20.64 -0.98 9.44
C LEU A 187 -21.44 0.14 8.75
N SER A 188 -22.56 -0.23 8.12
CA SER A 188 -23.50 0.68 7.48
C SER A 188 -24.93 0.12 7.60
N PRO A 189 -25.96 0.81 7.07
CA PRO A 189 -27.31 0.25 7.03
C PRO A 189 -27.43 -1.07 6.25
N THR A 190 -26.50 -1.34 5.32
CA THR A 190 -26.54 -2.51 4.43
C THR A 190 -25.38 -3.48 4.62
N GLU A 191 -24.33 -3.08 5.33
CA GLU A 191 -23.10 -3.87 5.49
C GLU A 191 -22.75 -4.09 6.96
N PHE A 192 -22.22 -5.27 7.25
CA PHE A 192 -21.85 -5.67 8.60
C PHE A 192 -20.78 -6.76 8.55
N LEU A 193 -19.95 -6.79 9.59
CA LEU A 193 -18.95 -7.83 9.81
C LEU A 193 -19.42 -8.75 10.94
N VAL A 194 -19.29 -10.06 10.77
CA VAL A 194 -19.61 -11.05 11.82
C VAL A 194 -18.34 -11.71 12.32
N PHE A 195 -18.17 -11.73 13.63
CA PHE A 195 -17.12 -12.48 14.32
C PHE A 195 -17.74 -13.74 14.93
N ALA A 196 -17.31 -14.90 14.46
CA ALA A 196 -17.79 -16.18 14.97
C ALA A 196 -17.29 -16.44 16.40
N ASN A 197 -18.15 -16.98 17.25
CA ASN A 197 -17.79 -17.45 18.60
C ASN A 197 -17.12 -16.40 19.48
N LYS A 198 -17.60 -15.16 19.39
CA LYS A 198 -17.14 -14.03 20.19
C LYS A 198 -18.24 -13.47 21.08
N THR A 199 -17.80 -12.86 22.17
CA THR A 199 -18.63 -11.97 23.00
C THR A 199 -18.07 -10.56 22.94
N ILE A 200 -18.94 -9.55 23.08
CA ILE A 200 -18.56 -8.13 22.91
C ILE A 200 -17.42 -7.71 23.86
N ASP A 201 -17.35 -8.28 25.07
CA ASP A 201 -16.32 -8.00 26.08
C ASP A 201 -14.93 -8.57 25.74
N GLN A 202 -14.80 -9.33 24.66
CA GLN A 202 -13.52 -9.90 24.20
C GLN A 202 -12.74 -8.98 23.25
N PHE A 203 -13.33 -7.85 22.85
CA PHE A 203 -12.69 -6.91 21.93
C PHE A 203 -12.00 -5.77 22.68
N SER A 204 -10.87 -5.32 22.14
CA SER A 204 -10.13 -4.16 22.66
C SER A 204 -9.74 -3.19 21.54
N ALA A 205 -9.43 -1.95 21.94
CA ALA A 205 -9.15 -0.86 20.99
C ALA A 205 -7.97 -1.15 20.04
N ASN A 206 -6.95 -1.88 20.49
CA ASN A 206 -5.78 -2.25 19.68
C ASN A 206 -6.08 -3.30 18.58
N GLN A 207 -7.31 -3.82 18.51
CA GLN A 207 -7.73 -4.76 17.47
C GLN A 207 -8.45 -4.07 16.30
N PHE A 208 -8.51 -2.74 16.31
CA PHE A 208 -9.22 -1.97 15.28
C PHE A 208 -8.33 -0.86 14.76
N ASP A 209 -7.91 -1.00 13.51
CA ASP A 209 -7.22 0.05 12.77
C ASP A 209 -8.30 0.94 12.15
N LEU A 210 -8.39 2.19 12.61
CA LEU A 210 -9.55 3.06 12.39
C LEU A 210 -9.20 4.28 11.54
N ALA A 211 -10.23 5.02 11.15
CA ALA A 211 -10.07 6.23 10.38
C ALA A 211 -9.40 7.35 11.20
N LEU A 212 -8.67 8.23 10.52
CA LEU A 212 -8.07 9.41 11.14
C LEU A 212 -9.15 10.33 11.73
N ASP A 213 -9.04 10.64 13.04
CA ASP A 213 -9.86 11.67 13.67
C ASP A 213 -9.33 13.07 13.32
N ARG A 214 -9.94 13.68 12.30
CA ARG A 214 -9.57 15.03 11.86
C ARG A 214 -10.11 16.14 12.75
N SER A 215 -10.98 15.85 13.73
CA SER A 215 -11.59 16.89 14.59
C SER A 215 -10.58 17.60 15.50
N HIS A 216 -9.42 16.97 15.72
CA HIS A 216 -8.32 17.48 16.52
C HIS A 216 -7.17 18.07 15.67
N LEU A 217 -7.39 18.25 14.37
CA LEU A 217 -6.40 18.75 13.42
C LEU A 217 -6.76 20.14 12.90
N THR A 218 -5.76 21.01 12.79
CA THR A 218 -5.89 22.33 12.16
C THR A 218 -4.88 22.47 11.03
N LEU A 219 -5.34 22.82 9.83
CA LEU A 219 -4.50 23.00 8.65
C LEU A 219 -3.46 24.11 8.87
N THR A 220 -2.19 23.79 8.69
CA THR A 220 -1.05 24.72 8.86
C THR A 220 -0.23 24.91 7.60
N PHE A 221 -0.30 23.97 6.66
CA PHE A 221 0.26 24.09 5.33
C PHE A 221 -0.71 23.53 4.31
N SER A 222 -0.83 24.22 3.18
CA SER A 222 -1.54 23.68 2.02
C SER A 222 -0.97 24.18 0.71
N ASP A 223 -0.79 23.25 -0.22
CA ASP A 223 -0.62 23.55 -1.63
C ASP A 223 -1.56 22.65 -2.44
N GLU A 224 -2.51 23.26 -3.13
CA GLU A 224 -3.52 22.62 -3.99
C GLU A 224 -3.04 22.56 -5.45
N PHE A 225 -1.77 22.92 -5.71
CA PHE A 225 -1.12 22.91 -7.02
C PHE A 225 -1.92 23.55 -8.18
N ASN A 226 -2.75 24.56 -7.89
CA ASN A 226 -3.33 25.43 -8.93
C ASN A 226 -2.23 26.15 -9.75
N THR A 227 -1.07 26.37 -9.13
CA THR A 227 0.19 26.81 -9.74
C THR A 227 1.35 26.26 -8.91
N LEU A 228 2.51 25.99 -9.53
CA LEU A 228 3.72 25.64 -8.77
C LEU A 228 4.46 26.89 -8.29
N ASN A 229 4.42 27.16 -6.98
CA ASN A 229 5.07 28.32 -6.36
C ASN A 229 6.53 28.01 -5.94
N LEU A 230 7.46 28.20 -6.87
CA LEU A 230 8.88 27.95 -6.61
C LEU A 230 9.53 28.99 -5.71
N HIS A 231 10.40 28.53 -4.82
CA HIS A 231 11.17 29.38 -3.93
C HIS A 231 12.29 30.12 -4.70
N SER A 232 12.40 31.42 -4.43
CA SER A 232 13.29 32.36 -5.14
C SER A 232 14.40 32.92 -4.25
N GLY A 233 14.69 32.24 -3.13
CA GLY A 233 15.67 32.66 -2.11
C GLY A 233 15.15 33.67 -1.08
N SER A 234 13.96 34.24 -1.29
CA SER A 234 13.33 35.17 -0.33
C SER A 234 11.82 34.99 -0.16
N SER A 235 11.18 34.25 -1.07
CA SER A 235 9.75 33.98 -1.08
C SER A 235 9.46 32.76 -1.97
N GLY A 236 8.29 32.18 -1.83
CA GLY A 236 7.87 30.96 -2.54
C GLY A 236 7.79 29.76 -1.61
N THR A 237 7.26 28.65 -2.12
CA THR A 237 6.95 27.47 -1.31
C THR A 237 8.00 26.38 -1.51
N TRP A 238 8.32 26.02 -2.74
CA TRP A 238 9.08 24.81 -3.03
C TRP A 238 10.46 25.12 -3.60
N ASP A 239 11.51 24.63 -2.94
CA ASP A 239 12.82 24.48 -3.57
C ASP A 239 12.82 23.22 -4.44
N THR A 240 13.50 23.25 -5.60
CA THR A 240 13.56 22.12 -6.55
C THR A 240 14.84 21.28 -6.42
N ASN A 241 15.54 21.43 -5.29
CA ASN A 241 16.84 20.83 -5.05
C ASN A 241 17.08 20.77 -3.54
N PHE A 242 17.95 19.87 -3.09
CA PHE A 242 18.40 19.89 -1.71
C PHE A 242 19.14 21.20 -1.40
N TRP A 243 19.03 21.69 -0.17
CA TRP A 243 19.73 22.90 0.27
C TRP A 243 21.27 22.80 0.19
N TRP A 244 21.79 21.57 0.17
CA TRP A 244 23.20 21.25 -0.04
C TRP A 244 23.52 20.83 -1.48
N GLY A 245 22.53 20.77 -2.37
CA GLY A 245 22.67 20.36 -3.76
C GLY A 245 23.55 21.31 -4.57
N ALA A 246 24.10 20.82 -5.68
CA ALA A 246 24.84 21.67 -6.60
C ALA A 246 23.87 22.58 -7.38
N PRO A 247 24.33 23.71 -7.95
CA PRO A 247 23.45 24.61 -8.68
C PRO A 247 22.72 23.99 -9.88
N ASN A 248 23.26 22.90 -10.42
CA ASN A 248 22.66 22.17 -11.54
C ASN A 248 21.68 21.07 -11.11
N GLY A 249 21.53 20.82 -9.81
CA GLY A 249 20.69 19.75 -9.25
C GLY A 249 21.44 18.83 -8.28
N SER A 250 20.89 17.64 -8.07
CA SER A 250 21.45 16.64 -7.15
C SER A 250 20.98 15.22 -7.46
N SER A 251 21.54 14.24 -6.75
CA SER A 251 21.13 12.83 -6.75
C SER A 251 21.64 12.19 -5.45
N LEU A 252 20.93 11.24 -4.86
CA LEU A 252 21.43 10.49 -3.70
C LEU A 252 22.16 9.23 -4.19
N THR A 253 23.36 9.40 -4.75
CA THR A 253 24.14 8.30 -5.35
C THR A 253 24.40 7.14 -4.40
N THR A 254 24.48 7.38 -3.09
CA THR A 254 24.65 6.32 -2.07
C THR A 254 23.47 5.36 -1.99
N ASN A 255 22.28 5.80 -2.41
CA ASN A 255 21.06 4.98 -2.48
C ASN A 255 20.99 4.15 -3.78
N GLY A 256 21.94 4.33 -4.71
CA GLY A 256 21.92 3.69 -6.02
C GLY A 256 20.92 4.33 -7.00
N GLU A 257 20.51 5.55 -6.73
CA GLU A 257 19.70 6.38 -7.64
C GLU A 257 20.44 6.64 -8.97
N LEU A 258 19.67 6.73 -10.05
CA LEU A 258 20.14 6.79 -11.44
C LEU A 258 19.70 8.09 -12.14
N GLN A 259 18.81 8.85 -11.54
CA GLN A 259 18.37 10.16 -11.99
C GLN A 259 19.23 11.28 -11.44
N TRP A 260 19.29 12.36 -12.21
CA TRP A 260 19.64 13.68 -11.72
C TRP A 260 18.36 14.47 -11.46
N TYR A 261 18.12 14.87 -10.21
CA TYR A 261 17.06 15.83 -9.90
C TYR A 261 17.43 17.18 -10.47
N VAL A 262 16.60 17.67 -11.40
CA VAL A 262 16.85 18.92 -12.12
C VAL A 262 16.38 20.08 -11.26
N ASP A 263 17.31 21.00 -10.95
CA ASP A 263 16.96 22.29 -10.37
C ASP A 263 16.28 23.16 -11.45
N ALA A 264 15.01 23.52 -11.24
CA ALA A 264 14.22 24.27 -12.22
C ALA A 264 14.76 25.69 -12.46
N SER A 265 15.57 26.21 -11.53
CA SER A 265 16.22 27.52 -11.67
C SER A 265 17.48 27.47 -12.54
N TYR A 266 18.02 26.28 -12.83
CA TYR A 266 19.24 26.12 -13.61
C TYR A 266 18.98 26.22 -15.12
N ALA A 267 19.24 27.41 -15.69
CA ALA A 267 18.91 27.72 -17.08
C ALA A 267 19.40 26.68 -18.13
N PRO A 268 20.62 26.10 -18.04
CA PRO A 268 21.10 25.12 -19.03
C PRO A 268 20.27 23.83 -19.13
N THR A 269 19.48 23.49 -18.11
CA THR A 269 18.62 22.30 -18.09
C THR A 269 17.13 22.65 -18.24
N SER A 270 16.79 23.90 -18.57
CA SER A 270 15.40 24.36 -18.69
C SER A 270 14.53 23.57 -19.68
N SER A 271 15.13 22.93 -20.69
CA SER A 271 14.41 22.08 -21.66
C SER A 271 13.96 20.73 -21.10
N VAL A 272 14.39 20.36 -19.90
CA VAL A 272 14.03 19.11 -19.20
C VAL A 272 13.47 19.42 -17.80
N ASN A 273 12.74 20.54 -17.67
CA ASN A 273 12.02 20.84 -16.42
C ASN A 273 11.07 19.67 -16.10
N PRO A 274 11.25 18.99 -14.96
CA PRO A 274 10.48 17.79 -14.62
C PRO A 274 9.09 18.13 -14.07
N PHE A 275 8.75 19.41 -13.90
CA PHE A 275 7.51 19.84 -13.28
C PHE A 275 6.55 20.46 -14.31
N SER A 276 5.28 20.07 -14.23
CA SER A 276 4.19 20.74 -14.93
C SER A 276 2.95 20.79 -14.03
N VAL A 277 2.09 21.78 -14.26
CA VAL A 277 0.81 21.90 -13.56
C VAL A 277 -0.29 22.01 -14.59
N GLN A 278 -1.29 21.14 -14.47
CA GLN A 278 -2.46 21.14 -15.33
C GLN A 278 -3.71 20.83 -14.50
N ASP A 279 -4.75 21.66 -14.63
CA ASP A 279 -6.06 21.44 -14.00
C ASP A 279 -6.01 21.19 -12.48
N GLY A 280 -5.09 21.86 -11.77
CA GLY A 280 -4.90 21.73 -10.33
C GLY A 280 -4.00 20.56 -9.91
N VAL A 281 -3.45 19.80 -10.87
CA VAL A 281 -2.57 18.66 -10.60
C VAL A 281 -1.14 19.01 -10.97
N LEU A 282 -0.22 18.83 -10.02
CA LEU A 282 1.22 18.83 -10.27
C LEU A 282 1.65 17.48 -10.82
N THR A 283 2.42 17.48 -11.90
CA THR A 283 3.12 16.28 -12.39
C THR A 283 4.62 16.43 -12.15
N ILE A 284 5.22 15.43 -11.50
CA ILE A 284 6.68 15.20 -11.50
C ILE A 284 6.98 14.14 -12.55
N THR A 285 7.87 14.44 -13.49
CA THR A 285 8.22 13.54 -14.60
C THR A 285 9.64 13.03 -14.45
N ALA A 286 9.79 11.71 -14.34
CA ALA A 286 11.06 11.02 -14.53
C ALA A 286 11.20 10.55 -15.99
N ALA A 287 12.30 10.90 -16.65
CA ALA A 287 12.50 10.61 -18.08
C ALA A 287 13.96 10.32 -18.41
N ARG A 288 14.19 9.70 -19.58
CA ARG A 288 15.53 9.55 -20.14
C ARG A 288 16.12 10.92 -20.50
N ALA A 289 17.34 11.18 -20.04
CA ALA A 289 18.05 12.41 -20.35
C ALA A 289 18.44 12.47 -21.84
N PRO A 290 18.10 13.55 -22.57
CA PRO A 290 18.63 13.78 -23.91
C PRO A 290 20.16 13.92 -23.89
N ASP A 291 20.84 13.42 -24.92
CA ASP A 291 22.32 13.48 -25.01
C ASP A 291 22.87 14.91 -24.90
N ALA A 292 22.11 15.91 -25.39
CA ALA A 292 22.47 17.32 -25.31
C ALA A 292 22.50 17.88 -23.88
N ILE A 293 21.78 17.24 -22.94
CA ILE A 293 21.65 17.69 -21.55
C ILE A 293 22.66 17.02 -20.64
N LYS A 294 23.10 15.79 -20.96
CA LYS A 294 24.05 15.00 -20.15
C LYS A 294 25.25 15.78 -19.61
N PRO A 295 25.95 16.64 -20.38
CA PRO A 295 27.08 17.43 -19.86
C PRO A 295 26.71 18.38 -18.71
N TYR A 296 25.44 18.78 -18.58
CA TYR A 296 24.94 19.70 -17.56
C TYR A 296 24.38 18.98 -16.33
N ILE A 297 24.17 17.67 -16.40
CA ILE A 297 23.62 16.82 -15.32
C ILE A 297 24.61 15.72 -14.92
N ASN A 298 25.91 16.02 -14.97
CA ASN A 298 26.98 15.08 -14.59
C ASN A 298 26.95 13.74 -15.34
N ASN A 299 26.46 13.74 -16.58
CA ASN A 299 26.31 12.59 -17.47
C ASN A 299 25.37 11.50 -16.96
N TYR A 300 24.43 11.83 -16.07
CA TYR A 300 23.36 10.92 -15.68
C TYR A 300 22.46 10.56 -16.88
N ASP A 301 21.93 9.35 -16.89
CA ASP A 301 21.09 8.83 -17.97
C ASP A 301 19.61 9.22 -17.84
N TYR A 302 19.19 9.68 -16.66
CA TYR A 302 17.81 10.04 -16.36
C TYR A 302 17.74 11.40 -15.67
N THR A 303 16.61 12.10 -15.86
CA THR A 303 16.24 13.32 -15.13
C THR A 303 14.95 13.08 -14.37
N SER A 304 14.80 13.71 -13.21
CA SER A 304 13.55 13.72 -12.45
C SER A 304 13.42 14.99 -11.61
N GLY A 305 12.38 15.10 -10.80
CA GLY A 305 12.10 16.22 -9.91
C GLY A 305 12.06 15.83 -8.43
N LEU A 306 12.48 16.78 -7.60
CA LEU A 306 12.37 16.81 -6.15
C LEU A 306 11.78 18.18 -5.78
N LEU A 307 10.76 18.22 -4.94
CA LEU A 307 10.29 19.44 -4.30
C LEU A 307 10.50 19.34 -2.79
N THR A 308 10.92 20.43 -2.16
CA THR A 308 11.07 20.49 -0.71
C THR A 308 10.64 21.83 -0.12
N THR A 309 10.08 21.81 1.09
CA THR A 309 9.69 23.01 1.84
C THR A 309 10.80 23.54 2.75
N TYR A 310 12.05 23.10 2.59
CA TYR A 310 13.17 23.41 3.50
C TYR A 310 13.24 24.89 3.95
N HIS A 311 13.11 25.84 3.02
CA HIS A 311 13.15 27.28 3.36
C HIS A 311 11.80 27.89 3.77
N SER A 312 10.68 27.23 3.50
CA SER A 312 9.34 27.84 3.56
C SER A 312 8.48 27.30 4.72
N PHE A 313 8.59 26.01 5.03
CA PHE A 313 7.75 25.35 6.03
C PHE A 313 8.46 24.17 6.68
N ALA A 314 8.43 24.16 8.01
CA ALA A 314 8.77 23.01 8.83
C ALA A 314 7.90 23.03 10.09
N GLN A 315 7.55 21.85 10.60
CA GLN A 315 6.70 21.70 11.78
C GLN A 315 7.17 20.52 12.62
N THR A 316 6.97 20.61 13.94
CA THR A 316 7.13 19.46 14.85
C THR A 316 5.75 18.88 15.13
N TYR A 317 5.59 17.57 14.95
CA TYR A 317 4.32 16.85 15.11
C TYR A 317 3.23 17.31 14.15
N GLY A 318 2.11 16.58 14.14
CA GLY A 318 0.99 16.87 13.26
C GLY A 318 0.68 15.72 12.32
N TYR A 319 -0.24 15.97 11.40
CA TYR A 319 -0.56 15.06 10.31
C TYR A 319 -0.01 15.64 9.01
N PHE A 320 0.76 14.85 8.27
CA PHE A 320 1.34 15.23 6.99
C PHE A 320 0.76 14.31 5.93
N GLU A 321 0.22 14.88 4.87
CA GLU A 321 -0.54 14.14 3.85
C GLU A 321 -0.19 14.63 2.46
N ILE A 322 -0.10 13.68 1.53
CA ILE A 322 -0.12 13.92 0.10
C ILE A 322 -1.31 13.16 -0.50
N ARG A 323 -2.00 13.77 -1.47
CA ARG A 323 -2.92 13.05 -2.35
C ARG A 323 -2.28 12.93 -3.73
N ALA A 324 -1.95 11.71 -4.13
CA ALA A 324 -1.19 11.46 -5.35
C ALA A 324 -1.64 10.18 -6.06
N ASP A 325 -1.44 10.16 -7.37
CA ASP A 325 -1.45 8.99 -8.24
C ASP A 325 0.00 8.64 -8.57
N MET A 326 0.41 7.44 -8.16
CA MET A 326 1.81 7.03 -8.11
C MET A 326 2.23 6.28 -9.38
N PRO A 327 3.45 6.48 -9.89
CA PRO A 327 3.92 5.81 -11.09
C PRO A 327 4.07 4.29 -10.91
N GLU A 328 3.54 3.52 -11.85
CA GLU A 328 3.65 2.04 -11.87
C GLU A 328 4.80 1.53 -12.75
N LYS A 329 5.68 2.41 -13.19
CA LYS A 329 6.75 2.02 -14.12
C LYS A 329 7.92 1.40 -13.39
N GLN A 330 8.40 0.25 -13.87
CA GLN A 330 9.59 -0.37 -13.30
C GLN A 330 10.76 0.62 -13.23
N GLY A 331 11.40 0.68 -12.05
CA GLY A 331 12.52 1.57 -11.79
C GLY A 331 12.12 2.96 -11.28
N ALA A 332 10.83 3.31 -11.27
CA ALA A 332 10.34 4.50 -10.58
C ALA A 332 10.24 4.24 -9.06
N TRP A 333 10.64 5.22 -8.26
CA TRP A 333 10.62 5.17 -6.80
C TRP A 333 10.08 6.51 -6.26
N PRO A 334 8.74 6.70 -6.25
CA PRO A 334 8.13 7.88 -5.68
C PRO A 334 8.16 7.86 -4.14
N ALA A 335 8.30 9.04 -3.54
CA ALA A 335 8.33 9.20 -2.09
C ALA A 335 7.69 10.51 -1.62
N PHE A 336 7.06 10.47 -0.44
CA PHE A 336 6.69 11.64 0.35
C PHE A 336 7.21 11.45 1.78
N TRP A 337 8.07 12.36 2.22
CA TRP A 337 8.92 12.13 3.39
C TRP A 337 9.35 13.45 4.04
N LEU A 338 9.95 13.35 5.23
CA LEU A 338 10.30 14.49 6.06
C LEU A 338 11.74 14.39 6.57
N LEU A 339 12.41 15.55 6.65
CA LEU A 339 13.75 15.69 7.20
C LEU A 339 13.86 16.83 8.23
N PRO A 340 14.82 16.76 9.18
CA PRO A 340 15.06 17.81 10.16
C PRO A 340 15.43 19.16 9.56
N ALA A 341 14.76 20.22 10.00
CA ALA A 341 15.06 21.59 9.57
C ALA A 341 16.48 22.07 9.96
N ASP A 342 17.11 21.42 10.96
CA ASP A 342 18.49 21.69 11.36
C ASP A 342 19.55 21.02 10.45
N GLY A 343 19.11 20.27 9.43
CA GLY A 343 19.97 19.55 8.49
C GLY A 343 20.64 18.30 9.07
N SER A 344 20.29 17.89 10.29
CA SER A 344 20.75 16.62 10.85
C SER A 344 20.10 15.43 10.13
N TRP A 345 20.82 14.32 10.07
CA TRP A 345 20.31 13.05 9.60
C TRP A 345 21.05 11.90 10.30
N PRO A 346 20.33 10.87 10.79
CA PRO A 346 18.90 10.83 11.13
C PRO A 346 18.49 11.86 12.22
N PRO A 347 17.18 12.05 12.53
CA PRO A 347 16.02 11.25 12.09
C PRO A 347 15.52 11.56 10.68
N GLU A 348 14.68 10.70 10.13
CA GLU A 348 13.95 10.84 8.86
C GLU A 348 12.61 10.09 9.00
N LEU A 349 11.55 10.63 8.40
CA LEU A 349 10.20 10.06 8.48
C LEU A 349 9.59 9.97 7.09
N ASP A 350 9.39 8.73 6.64
CA ASP A 350 8.84 8.41 5.33
C ASP A 350 7.35 8.15 5.49
N ALA A 351 6.53 9.11 5.05
CA ALA A 351 5.07 8.94 5.06
C ALA A 351 4.66 7.87 4.05
N VAL A 352 5.34 7.80 2.89
CA VAL A 352 5.25 6.68 1.96
C VAL A 352 6.46 6.65 1.01
N GLU A 353 6.95 5.44 0.75
CA GLU A 353 7.80 5.10 -0.39
C GLU A 353 7.19 3.92 -1.15
N MET A 354 7.23 3.96 -2.48
CA MET A 354 6.71 2.88 -3.34
C MET A 354 7.69 2.56 -4.47
N VAL A 355 7.52 1.41 -5.13
CA VAL A 355 8.30 1.07 -6.32
C VAL A 355 7.34 0.73 -7.46
N GLY A 356 7.57 1.29 -8.63
CA GLY A 356 6.56 1.23 -9.69
C GLY A 356 6.19 -0.18 -10.13
N GLN A 357 7.13 -1.13 -10.13
CA GLN A 357 6.84 -2.53 -10.46
C GLN A 357 6.06 -3.33 -9.39
N ASP A 358 5.81 -2.73 -8.22
CA ASP A 358 5.01 -3.32 -7.14
C ASP A 358 4.09 -2.23 -6.56
N PRO A 359 3.18 -1.67 -7.38
CA PRO A 359 2.47 -0.43 -7.08
C PRO A 359 1.54 -0.57 -5.87
N ASN A 360 1.11 -1.78 -5.54
CA ASN A 360 0.25 -2.02 -4.40
C ASN A 360 1.01 -2.12 -3.06
N LYS A 361 2.34 -2.02 -3.07
CA LYS A 361 3.18 -2.16 -1.89
C LYS A 361 3.66 -0.81 -1.39
N LEU A 362 3.13 -0.40 -0.25
CA LEU A 362 3.53 0.80 0.48
C LEU A 362 4.64 0.43 1.47
N THR A 363 5.71 1.22 1.47
CA THR A 363 6.80 1.14 2.45
C THR A 363 6.76 2.38 3.33
N LEU A 364 6.68 2.18 4.63
CA LEU A 364 6.46 3.23 5.63
C LEU A 364 7.59 3.12 6.64
N THR A 365 8.42 4.16 6.77
CA THR A 365 9.67 4.04 7.52
C THR A 365 9.91 5.24 8.44
N SER A 366 10.51 4.95 9.59
CA SER A 366 11.17 5.97 10.41
C SER A 366 12.62 5.58 10.61
N HIS A 367 13.55 6.50 10.35
CA HIS A 367 14.96 6.34 10.62
C HIS A 367 15.37 7.14 11.86
N SER A 368 16.30 6.58 12.64
CA SER A 368 16.77 7.17 13.88
C SER A 368 18.24 6.87 14.14
N ASN A 369 18.92 7.77 14.85
CA ASN A 369 20.25 7.59 15.41
C ASN A 369 20.23 7.68 16.95
N ALA A 370 19.06 7.57 17.58
CA ALA A 370 18.88 7.72 19.02
C ALA A 370 19.71 6.73 19.85
N THR A 371 20.07 5.57 19.30
CA THR A 371 20.91 4.55 19.95
C THR A 371 22.42 4.77 19.73
N GLY A 372 22.82 5.86 19.08
CA GLY A 372 24.21 6.13 18.67
C GLY A 372 24.64 5.44 17.37
N SER A 373 23.70 4.77 16.70
CA SER A 373 23.87 4.15 15.38
C SER A 373 22.56 4.24 14.60
N HIS A 374 22.63 4.23 13.27
CA HIS A 374 21.44 4.21 12.42
C HIS A 374 20.59 2.97 12.67
N THR A 375 19.32 3.21 12.97
CA THR A 375 18.26 2.22 13.14
C THR A 375 17.05 2.65 12.33
N LYS A 376 16.18 1.69 11.99
CA LYS A 376 14.92 1.99 11.33
C LYS A 376 13.80 1.07 11.80
N VAL A 377 12.58 1.60 11.77
CA VAL A 377 11.35 0.82 11.85
C VAL A 377 10.69 0.95 10.49
N THR A 378 10.47 -0.18 9.81
CA THR A 378 9.83 -0.23 8.50
C THR A 378 8.61 -1.13 8.56
N SER A 379 7.49 -0.63 8.07
CA SER A 379 6.25 -1.38 7.86
C SER A 379 5.98 -1.50 6.37
N THR A 380 5.62 -2.71 5.94
CA THR A 380 5.19 -2.99 4.56
C THR A 380 3.68 -3.22 4.58
N VAL A 381 2.94 -2.46 3.78
CA VAL A 381 1.49 -2.59 3.65
C VAL A 381 1.15 -2.91 2.21
N TYR A 382 0.26 -3.88 2.01
CA TYR A 382 -0.28 -4.18 0.69
C TYR A 382 -1.71 -3.63 0.60
N ALA A 383 -1.92 -2.70 -0.34
CA ALA A 383 -3.24 -2.20 -0.68
C ALA A 383 -3.90 -3.07 -1.75
N ALA A 384 -5.21 -3.26 -1.68
CA ALA A 384 -5.94 -4.01 -2.69
C ALA A 384 -5.90 -3.32 -4.06
N ASP A 385 -5.87 -1.99 -4.05
CA ASP A 385 -5.88 -1.11 -5.21
C ASP A 385 -5.13 0.18 -4.89
N THR A 386 -4.38 0.68 -5.86
CA THR A 386 -3.65 1.95 -5.83
C THR A 386 -3.80 2.72 -7.14
N GLU A 387 -4.75 2.33 -8.00
CA GLU A 387 -4.99 3.01 -9.27
C GLU A 387 -5.59 4.41 -9.04
N GLY A 388 -4.93 5.43 -9.57
CA GLY A 388 -5.39 6.81 -9.46
C GLY A 388 -5.02 7.45 -8.13
N PHE A 389 -5.76 8.50 -7.76
CA PHE A 389 -5.38 9.34 -6.63
C PHE A 389 -5.81 8.76 -5.28
N HIS A 390 -4.82 8.45 -4.45
CA HIS A 390 -4.98 8.02 -3.07
C HIS A 390 -4.37 9.02 -2.08
N LYS A 391 -4.80 8.96 -0.82
CA LYS A 391 -4.20 9.73 0.27
C LYS A 391 -3.16 8.89 1.00
N TYR A 392 -1.98 9.46 1.15
CA TYR A 392 -0.89 8.89 1.94
C TYR A 392 -0.51 9.88 3.02
N GLY A 393 -0.49 9.45 4.27
CA GLY A 393 -0.11 10.37 5.34
C GLY A 393 0.35 9.70 6.61
N VAL A 394 0.95 10.52 7.47
CA VAL A 394 1.47 10.08 8.77
C VAL A 394 1.08 11.08 9.85
N LEU A 395 0.45 10.56 10.89
CA LEU A 395 0.22 11.26 12.15
C LEU A 395 1.44 11.05 13.01
N TRP A 396 2.16 12.12 13.27
CA TRP A 396 3.34 12.14 14.11
C TRP A 396 3.02 12.89 15.40
N THR A 397 3.10 12.16 16.51
CA THR A 397 2.90 12.69 17.87
C THR A 397 4.20 12.53 18.68
N PRO A 398 4.28 13.06 19.91
CA PRO A 398 5.43 12.82 20.77
C PRO A 398 5.71 11.34 21.10
N SER A 399 4.69 10.46 21.04
CA SER A 399 4.83 9.06 21.46
C SER A 399 4.69 8.05 20.33
N GLU A 400 3.97 8.39 19.27
CA GLU A 400 3.65 7.46 18.19
C GLU A 400 3.66 8.12 16.82
N LEU A 401 4.00 7.29 15.85
CA LEU A 401 3.83 7.46 14.42
C LEU A 401 2.70 6.53 14.00
N VAL A 402 1.68 7.06 13.33
CA VAL A 402 0.56 6.28 12.79
C VAL A 402 0.42 6.64 11.32
N TRP A 403 0.61 5.67 10.43
CA TRP A 403 0.51 5.85 8.99
C TRP A 403 -0.89 5.50 8.51
N TYR A 404 -1.35 6.28 7.53
CA TYR A 404 -2.67 6.19 6.95
C TYR A 404 -2.59 6.04 5.43
N PHE A 405 -3.44 5.17 4.91
CA PHE A 405 -3.75 5.06 3.48
C PHE A 405 -5.26 5.25 3.32
N ASP A 406 -5.67 6.23 2.50
CA ASP A 406 -7.07 6.62 2.32
C ASP A 406 -7.83 6.85 3.64
N ASP A 407 -7.20 7.63 4.53
CA ASP A 407 -7.73 7.95 5.86
C ASP A 407 -7.82 6.78 6.83
N VAL A 408 -7.38 5.57 6.49
CA VAL A 408 -7.42 4.39 7.37
C VAL A 408 -6.04 4.07 7.90
N GLU A 409 -5.93 3.80 9.20
CA GLU A 409 -4.68 3.34 9.80
C GLU A 409 -4.19 2.06 9.12
N VAL A 410 -2.90 2.06 8.75
CA VAL A 410 -2.26 0.90 8.11
C VAL A 410 -1.00 0.41 8.81
N ALA A 411 -0.36 1.26 9.61
CA ALA A 411 0.80 0.89 10.41
C ALA A 411 0.99 1.86 11.57
N ARG A 412 1.72 1.39 12.60
CA ARG A 412 2.13 2.22 13.73
C ARG A 412 3.50 1.86 14.27
N ALA A 413 4.17 2.85 14.85
CA ALA A 413 5.45 2.68 15.54
C ALA A 413 5.60 3.72 16.65
N PRO A 414 6.45 3.50 17.67
CA PRO A 414 6.83 4.55 18.60
C PRO A 414 7.61 5.67 17.90
N THR A 415 7.38 6.93 18.29
CA THR A 415 8.21 8.05 17.83
C THR A 415 9.64 7.89 18.36
N PRO A 416 10.68 7.89 17.50
CA PRO A 416 12.07 7.81 17.94
C PRO A 416 12.48 8.99 18.83
N ALA A 417 13.35 8.73 19.81
CA ALA A 417 13.74 9.75 20.81
C ALA A 417 14.51 10.95 20.25
N ASP A 418 15.03 10.88 19.02
CA ASP A 418 15.67 11.98 18.30
C ASP A 418 14.73 12.73 17.33
N MET A 419 13.49 12.27 17.18
CA MET A 419 12.44 12.81 16.29
C MET A 419 11.47 13.75 17.05
N HIS A 420 12.02 14.79 17.67
CA HIS A 420 11.28 15.81 18.46
C HIS A 420 11.68 17.25 18.09
N LYS A 421 11.96 17.49 16.82
CA LYS A 421 12.45 18.76 16.27
C LYS A 421 11.67 19.09 14.97
N PRO A 422 11.58 20.35 14.53
CA PRO A 422 10.85 20.67 13.31
C PRO A 422 11.41 19.92 12.10
N MET A 423 10.52 19.34 11.29
CA MET A 423 10.87 18.67 10.05
C MET A 423 10.14 19.33 8.88
N TYR A 424 10.84 19.46 7.76
CA TYR A 424 10.31 19.96 6.50
C TYR A 424 9.92 18.80 5.59
N MET A 425 9.05 19.05 4.61
CA MET A 425 8.54 18.02 3.70
C MET A 425 9.38 17.94 2.42
N LEU A 426 9.42 16.74 1.85
CA LEU A 426 9.97 16.45 0.54
C LEU A 426 8.99 15.56 -0.24
N VAL A 427 8.86 15.82 -1.53
CA VAL A 427 8.19 14.93 -2.48
C VAL A 427 9.07 14.77 -3.70
N ASP A 428 9.30 13.55 -4.14
CA ASP A 428 10.14 13.26 -5.29
C ASP A 428 9.76 11.97 -6.01
N GLN A 429 10.34 11.81 -7.19
CA GLN A 429 10.26 10.58 -7.96
C GLN A 429 11.67 10.12 -8.34
N ALA A 430 12.32 9.34 -7.49
CA ALA A 430 13.60 8.72 -7.79
C ALA A 430 13.50 7.72 -8.96
N VAL A 431 14.65 7.40 -9.55
CA VAL A 431 14.82 6.34 -10.54
C VAL A 431 15.97 5.44 -10.11
N GLY A 432 15.77 4.12 -10.05
CA GLY A 432 16.82 3.23 -9.58
C GLY A 432 16.72 2.91 -8.09
N GLY A 433 17.86 2.75 -7.42
CA GLY A 433 17.92 2.34 -6.03
C GLY A 433 17.14 1.06 -5.77
N MET A 434 16.21 1.10 -4.81
CA MET A 434 15.37 -0.06 -4.47
C MET A 434 14.40 -0.47 -5.58
N ALA A 435 14.04 0.45 -6.50
CA ALA A 435 13.21 0.13 -7.65
C ALA A 435 14.01 -0.56 -8.78
N GLY A 436 15.34 -0.56 -8.72
CA GLY A 436 16.20 -1.12 -9.76
C GLY A 436 16.16 -0.31 -11.06
N ALA A 437 16.90 -0.77 -12.08
CA ALA A 437 16.98 -0.04 -13.34
C ALA A 437 15.65 -0.10 -14.13
N PRO A 438 15.25 0.99 -14.82
CA PRO A 438 14.09 0.96 -15.71
C PRO A 438 14.25 -0.07 -16.83
N ALA A 439 13.27 -0.97 -16.99
CA ALA A 439 13.34 -2.07 -17.96
C ALA A 439 13.42 -1.58 -19.41
N ASP A 440 12.76 -0.47 -19.74
CA ASP A 440 12.74 0.14 -21.06
C ASP A 440 13.63 1.39 -21.16
N GLY A 441 14.42 1.69 -20.12
CA GLY A 441 15.22 2.92 -20.04
C GLY A 441 14.37 4.20 -20.06
N LEU A 442 13.12 4.16 -19.58
CA LEU A 442 12.17 5.28 -19.60
C LEU A 442 11.98 5.89 -21.00
N THR A 443 11.83 5.03 -22.02
CA THR A 443 11.51 5.49 -23.40
C THR A 443 10.20 6.26 -23.44
N THR A 444 9.25 5.86 -22.61
CA THR A 444 8.11 6.68 -22.18
C THR A 444 8.42 7.21 -20.79
N PRO A 445 8.16 8.49 -20.48
CA PRO A 445 8.34 9.00 -19.14
C PRO A 445 7.51 8.24 -18.10
N SER A 446 7.95 8.31 -16.85
CA SER A 446 7.19 7.87 -15.69
C SER A 446 6.71 9.13 -14.97
N GLU A 447 5.44 9.20 -14.62
CA GLU A 447 4.83 10.41 -14.08
C GLU A 447 4.19 10.11 -12.73
N MET A 448 4.47 10.97 -11.74
CA MET A 448 3.76 11.04 -10.46
C MET A 448 2.86 12.26 -10.52
N HIS A 449 1.57 12.06 -10.28
CA HIS A 449 0.58 13.13 -10.27
C HIS A 449 0.16 13.45 -8.84
N ILE A 450 0.11 14.71 -8.48
CA ILE A 450 -0.12 15.18 -7.12
C ILE A 450 -1.25 16.20 -7.16
N ASP A 451 -2.32 15.90 -6.45
CA ASP A 451 -3.49 16.78 -6.30
C ASP A 451 -3.19 17.86 -5.26
N TYR A 452 -2.73 17.46 -4.07
CA TYR A 452 -2.36 18.40 -3.02
C TYR A 452 -1.29 17.84 -2.07
N VAL A 453 -0.64 18.75 -1.33
CA VAL A 453 0.12 18.44 -0.12
C VAL A 453 -0.42 19.28 1.04
N HIS A 454 -0.73 18.62 2.15
CA HIS A 454 -1.25 19.23 3.37
C HIS A 454 -0.41 18.87 4.59
N ALA A 455 -0.28 19.83 5.51
CA ALA A 455 0.13 19.56 6.88
C ALA A 455 -0.87 20.18 7.86
N TYR A 456 -1.11 19.47 8.95
CA TYR A 456 -2.02 19.86 10.01
C TYR A 456 -1.29 19.82 11.33
N ALA A 457 -1.44 20.85 12.16
CA ALA A 457 -1.03 20.81 13.56
C ALA A 457 -2.10 20.13 14.42
N LEU A 458 -1.65 19.54 15.52
CA LEU A 458 -2.51 19.00 16.57
C LEU A 458 -3.05 20.14 17.43
N ASN A 459 -4.36 20.16 17.70
CA ASN A 459 -5.01 21.25 18.44
C ASN A 459 -4.41 21.51 19.83
N ASP A 460 -3.93 20.46 20.51
CA ASP A 460 -3.33 20.57 21.84
C ASP A 460 -1.89 21.14 21.84
N TRP A 461 -1.35 21.43 20.65
CA TRP A 461 0.05 21.85 20.46
C TRP A 461 0.18 23.20 19.76
N PHE A 462 -0.92 23.95 19.62
CA PHE A 462 -0.87 25.40 19.42
C PHE A 462 -0.45 26.07 20.73
N ILE A 463 0.84 26.32 20.90
CA ILE A 463 1.40 27.11 22.00
C ILE A 463 1.72 28.52 21.50
#